data_AF-A0A7H0SRZ2-F1
#
_entry.id   AF-A0A7H0SRZ2-F1
#
_cell.length_a   1.000
_cell.length_b   1.000
_cell.length_c   1.000
_cell.angle_alpha   90.00
_cell.angle_beta   90.00
_cell.angle_gamma   90.00
#
_symmetry.space_group_name_H-M   'P 1'
#
loop_
_entity.id
_entity.type
_entity.pdbx_description
1 polymer ?
#
loop_
_entity_poly.entity_id
_entity_poly.type
_entity_poly.pdbx_seq_one_letter_code
_entity_poly.pdbx_strand_id
1 'polypeptide(L)'
;MFHVKQLLYVRLDFEVPESGKVSHVAELEPIDHEHCTMVRIIELDHEGVIRGAAHQHGSRGMMNLPQQVVPHPDTYDQFPDISSQAVSPEEFQVLWLEACSTLGEF
;
A
#
# COMPACT_ATOMS: atom_id res chain seq x y z
N MET A 1 -2.71 10.20 -28.16
CA MET A 1 -2.58 10.84 -26.84
C MET A 1 -2.20 9.76 -25.85
N PHE A 2 -0.95 9.73 -25.40
CA PHE A 2 -0.57 8.83 -24.31
C PHE A 2 -1.18 9.42 -23.03
N HIS A 3 -2.25 8.80 -22.53
CA HIS A 3 -2.67 9.06 -21.16
C HIS A 3 -1.56 8.52 -20.27
N VAL A 4 -0.77 9.41 -19.68
CA VAL A 4 0.06 9.03 -18.53
C VAL A 4 -0.94 8.67 -17.45
N LYS A 5 -1.18 7.38 -17.21
CA LYS A 5 -2.00 6.94 -16.08
C LYS A 5 -1.30 7.45 -14.82
N GLN A 6 -1.95 8.32 -14.07
CA GLN A 6 -1.40 8.81 -12.81
C GLN A 6 -1.53 7.71 -11.77
N LEU A 7 -0.40 7.36 -11.16
CA LEU A 7 -0.37 6.46 -10.02
C LEU A 7 -1.02 7.13 -8.81
N LEU A 8 -1.70 6.34 -8.00
CA LEU A 8 -2.27 6.76 -6.74
C LEU A 8 -1.43 6.19 -5.60
N TYR A 9 -1.27 6.97 -4.54
CA TYR A 9 -0.54 6.57 -3.35
C TYR A 9 -1.45 6.77 -2.15
N VAL A 10 -1.66 5.71 -1.38
CA VAL A 10 -2.62 5.70 -0.30
C VAL A 10 -2.06 4.97 0.90
N ARG A 11 -2.29 5.53 2.09
CA ARG A 11 -2.11 4.85 3.36
C ARG A 11 -3.47 4.37 3.84
N LEU A 12 -3.54 3.10 4.18
CA LEU A 12 -4.65 2.45 4.83
C LEU A 12 -4.24 2.11 6.25
N ASP A 13 -5.05 2.51 7.21
CA ASP A 13 -4.88 2.19 8.61
C ASP A 13 -6.00 1.22 9.02
N PHE A 14 -5.61 0.11 9.64
CA PHE A 14 -6.50 -0.95 10.13
C PHE A 14 -6.39 -1.04 11.65
N GLU A 15 -7.52 -1.19 12.33
CA GLU A 15 -7.54 -1.61 13.72
C GLU A 15 -7.57 -3.14 13.79
N VAL A 16 -6.47 -3.74 14.25
CA VAL A 16 -6.41 -5.19 14.45
C VAL A 16 -6.62 -5.49 15.94
N PRO A 17 -7.67 -6.25 16.31
CA PRO A 17 -7.84 -6.71 17.68
C PRO A 17 -6.55 -7.40 18.16
N GLU A 18 -6.11 -7.09 19.39
CA GLU A 18 -4.92 -7.65 20.04
C GLU A 18 -3.54 -7.17 19.50
N SER A 19 -3.43 -6.76 18.23
CA SER A 19 -2.13 -6.33 17.62
C SER A 19 -1.96 -4.82 17.47
N GLY A 20 -3.00 -4.04 17.75
CA GLY A 20 -2.99 -2.58 17.60
C GLY A 20 -3.19 -2.13 16.16
N LYS A 21 -2.78 -0.89 15.87
CA LYS A 21 -2.96 -0.28 14.55
C LYS A 21 -1.90 -0.82 13.57
N VAL A 22 -2.32 -1.39 12.44
CA VAL A 22 -1.43 -1.75 11.32
C VAL A 22 -1.69 -0.79 10.18
N SER A 23 -0.66 -0.39 9.46
CA SER A 23 -0.81 0.48 8.30
C SER A 23 -0.26 -0.17 7.05
N HIS A 24 -1.00 -0.10 5.94
CA HIS A 24 -0.48 -0.43 4.61
C HIS A 24 -0.33 0.85 3.80
N VAL A 25 0.84 1.06 3.21
CA VAL A 25 1.08 2.16 2.26
C VAL A 25 1.24 1.55 0.88
N ALA A 26 0.40 1.94 -0.07
CA ALA A 26 0.30 1.31 -1.38
C ALA A 26 0.49 2.31 -2.52
N GLU A 27 1.14 1.84 -3.59
CA GLU A 27 1.17 2.44 -4.91
C GLU A 27 0.23 1.66 -5.83
N LEU A 28 -0.70 2.37 -6.44
CA LEU A 28 -1.81 1.81 -7.21
C LEU A 28 -1.85 2.40 -8.61
N GLU A 29 -2.19 1.57 -9.59
CA GLU A 29 -2.48 2.02 -10.96
C GLU A 29 -3.98 1.90 -11.24
N PRO A 30 -4.70 3.01 -11.54
CA PRO A 30 -6.12 2.95 -11.85
C PRO A 30 -6.44 2.07 -13.07
N ILE A 31 -7.45 1.21 -12.88
CA ILE A 31 -8.09 0.43 -13.95
C ILE A 31 -9.34 1.16 -14.41
N ASP A 32 -10.22 1.47 -13.46
CA ASP A 32 -11.47 2.21 -13.61
C ASP A 32 -11.77 3.01 -12.32
N HIS A 33 -12.99 3.52 -12.17
CA HIS A 33 -13.40 4.34 -11.02
C HIS A 33 -13.58 3.54 -9.73
N GLU A 34 -13.61 2.21 -9.80
CA GLU A 34 -13.90 1.32 -8.67
C GLU A 34 -12.71 0.38 -8.37
N HIS A 35 -11.75 0.24 -9.28
CA HIS A 35 -10.64 -0.69 -9.16
C HIS A 35 -9.29 -0.12 -9.55
N CYS A 36 -8.25 -0.62 -8.87
CA CYS A 36 -6.85 -0.37 -9.17
C CYS A 36 -6.05 -1.67 -9.25
N THR A 37 -4.99 -1.68 -10.03
CA THR A 37 -3.91 -2.66 -9.93
C THR A 37 -3.02 -2.28 -8.76
N MET A 38 -2.73 -3.24 -7.87
CA MET A 38 -1.73 -3.06 -6.82
C MET A 38 -0.32 -3.16 -7.43
N VAL A 39 0.44 -2.06 -7.43
CA VAL A 39 1.80 -2.05 -7.97
C VAL A 39 2.79 -2.49 -6.90
N ARG A 40 2.76 -1.80 -5.75
CA ARG A 40 3.65 -2.02 -4.60
C ARG A 40 2.92 -1.72 -3.31
N ILE A 41 3.29 -2.42 -2.24
CA ILE A 41 2.73 -2.22 -0.89
C ILE A 41 3.83 -2.34 0.17
N ILE A 42 3.69 -1.56 1.24
CA ILE A 42 4.54 -1.57 2.42
C ILE A 42 3.64 -1.77 3.64
N GLU A 43 4.01 -2.66 4.53
CA GLU A 43 3.35 -2.89 5.81
C GLU A 43 4.16 -2.26 6.95
N LEU A 44 3.48 -1.41 7.71
CA LEU A 44 4.00 -0.73 8.90
C LEU A 44 3.25 -1.23 10.13
N ASP A 45 3.97 -1.42 11.23
CA ASP A 45 3.34 -1.62 12.53
C ASP A 45 2.82 -0.28 13.14
N HIS A 46 2.32 -0.36 14.37
CA HIS A 46 1.74 0.78 15.09
C HIS A 46 2.74 1.89 15.41
N GLU A 47 4.06 1.60 15.42
CA GLU A 47 5.12 2.60 15.61
C GLU A 47 5.60 3.18 14.27
N GLY A 48 5.05 2.71 13.14
CA GLY A 48 5.47 3.10 11.80
C GLY A 48 6.71 2.34 11.32
N VAL A 49 7.12 1.25 12.01
CA VAL A 49 8.27 0.45 11.61
C VAL A 49 7.88 -0.47 10.47
N ILE A 50 8.71 -0.50 9.42
CA ILE A 50 8.51 -1.38 8.26
C ILE A 50 8.65 -2.85 8.68
N ARG A 51 7.56 -3.61 8.54
CA ARG A 51 7.51 -5.04 8.82
C ARG A 51 7.48 -5.90 7.58
N GLY A 52 6.99 -5.36 6.47
CA GLY A 52 6.98 -6.05 5.20
C GLY A 52 6.84 -5.11 4.02
N ALA A 53 7.17 -5.61 2.84
CA ALA A 53 6.90 -4.95 1.59
C ALA A 53 6.77 -6.00 0.48
N ALA A 54 5.98 -5.68 -0.54
CA ALA A 54 5.73 -6.59 -1.64
C ALA A 54 5.35 -5.85 -2.94
N HIS A 55 5.55 -6.56 -4.04
CA HIS A 55 4.97 -6.28 -5.35
C HIS A 55 4.44 -7.59 -5.95
N GLN A 56 3.90 -7.56 -7.16
CA GLN A 56 3.26 -8.72 -7.80
C GLN A 56 4.15 -9.97 -7.97
N HIS A 57 5.47 -9.85 -7.85
CA HIS A 57 6.42 -10.93 -8.13
C HIS A 57 7.34 -11.25 -6.94
N GLY A 58 7.24 -10.53 -5.83
CA GLY A 58 8.17 -10.65 -4.72
C GLY A 58 7.61 -10.05 -3.43
N SER A 59 7.95 -10.66 -2.30
CA SER A 59 7.63 -10.13 -0.97
C SER A 59 8.75 -10.42 0.03
N ARG A 60 8.89 -9.52 1.00
CA ARG A 60 9.67 -9.71 2.22
C ARG A 60 8.83 -9.28 3.41
N GLY A 61 8.85 -10.05 4.49
CA GLY A 61 8.11 -9.75 5.70
C GLY A 61 6.58 -9.95 5.62
N MET A 62 6.00 -9.92 4.41
CA MET A 62 4.58 -10.24 4.19
C MET A 62 4.37 -11.74 3.94
N MET A 63 3.36 -12.32 4.58
CA MET A 63 3.04 -13.76 4.47
C MET A 63 2.54 -14.16 3.08
N ASN A 64 1.86 -13.25 2.38
CA ASN A 64 1.29 -13.48 1.04
C ASN A 64 1.71 -12.37 0.08
N LEU A 65 1.70 -12.69 -1.22
CA LEU A 65 1.74 -11.67 -2.26
C LEU A 65 0.46 -10.83 -2.20
N PRO A 66 0.55 -9.54 -2.55
CA PRO A 66 -0.60 -8.67 -2.50
C PRO A 66 -1.61 -9.04 -3.59
N GLN A 67 -2.89 -8.79 -3.32
CA GLN A 67 -3.94 -8.98 -4.32
C GLN A 67 -3.67 -8.07 -5.52
N GLN A 68 -3.76 -8.64 -6.73
CA GLN A 68 -3.43 -7.91 -7.95
C GLN A 68 -4.40 -6.76 -8.24
N VAL A 69 -5.69 -6.97 -7.98
CA VAL A 69 -6.76 -5.97 -8.20
C VAL A 69 -7.41 -5.67 -6.86
N VAL A 70 -7.46 -4.39 -6.50
CA VAL A 70 -8.00 -3.87 -5.24
C VAL A 70 -9.01 -2.75 -5.52
N PRO A 71 -9.90 -2.42 -4.57
CA PRO A 71 -10.82 -1.29 -4.75
C PRO A 71 -10.07 0.03 -4.91
N HIS A 72 -10.67 0.96 -5.66
CA HIS A 72 -10.11 2.29 -5.86
C HIS A 72 -10.17 3.09 -4.54
N PRO A 73 -9.15 3.92 -4.21
CA PRO A 73 -9.15 4.70 -2.96
C PRO A 73 -10.40 5.55 -2.72
N ASP A 74 -11.01 6.06 -3.79
CA ASP A 74 -12.27 6.81 -3.74
C ASP A 74 -13.48 6.00 -3.22
N THR A 75 -13.35 4.68 -3.11
CA THR A 75 -14.40 3.79 -2.57
C THR A 75 -14.12 3.37 -1.12
N TYR A 76 -12.96 3.76 -0.55
CA TYR A 76 -12.57 3.30 0.78
C TYR A 76 -13.43 3.86 1.92
N ASP A 77 -14.14 4.95 1.68
CA ASP A 77 -15.14 5.50 2.60
C ASP A 77 -16.33 4.56 2.86
N GLN A 78 -16.53 3.55 2.00
CA GLN A 78 -17.55 2.52 2.14
C GLN A 78 -17.19 1.44 3.16
N PHE A 79 -15.94 1.39 3.64
CA PHE A 79 -15.44 0.39 4.56
C PHE A 79 -15.23 1.03 5.95
N PRO A 80 -16.14 0.80 6.91
CA PRO A 80 -16.12 1.51 8.20
C PRO A 80 -14.93 1.13 9.10
N ASP A 81 -14.28 0.01 8.82
CA ASP A 81 -13.21 -0.56 9.65
C ASP A 81 -11.81 -0.10 9.21
N ILE A 82 -11.72 0.78 8.20
CA ILE A 82 -10.46 1.32 7.69
C ILE A 82 -10.48 2.85 7.67
N SER A 83 -9.30 3.45 7.83
CA SER A 83 -9.08 4.86 7.55
C SER A 83 -8.08 4.98 6.41
N SER A 84 -8.43 5.73 5.36
CA SER A 84 -7.56 5.97 4.21
C SER A 84 -7.08 7.41 4.13
N GLN A 85 -5.82 7.62 3.78
CA GLN A 85 -5.24 8.94 3.54
C GLN A 85 -4.41 8.93 2.25
N ALA A 86 -4.52 9.98 1.44
CA ALA A 86 -3.65 10.16 0.30
C ALA A 86 -2.21 10.41 0.77
N VAL A 87 -1.26 9.79 0.07
CA VAL A 87 0.18 9.93 0.33
C VAL A 87 0.81 10.60 -0.89
N SER A 88 1.88 11.37 -0.69
CA SER A 88 2.61 11.94 -1.82
C SER A 88 3.47 10.87 -2.51
N PRO A 89 3.73 10.97 -3.82
CA PRO A 89 4.67 10.09 -4.49
C PRO A 89 6.05 10.10 -3.82
N GLU A 90 6.53 11.28 -3.37
CA GLU A 90 7.84 11.42 -2.74
C GLU A 90 7.91 10.67 -1.40
N GLU A 91 6.89 10.80 -0.56
CA GLU A 91 6.79 10.10 0.71
C GLU A 91 6.76 8.59 0.52
N PHE A 92 5.99 8.09 -0.45
CA PHE A 92 5.97 6.68 -0.78
C PHE A 92 7.34 6.17 -1.20
N GLN A 93 8.04 6.90 -2.07
CA GLN A 93 9.35 6.46 -2.57
C GLN A 93 10.42 6.44 -1.46
N VAL A 94 10.36 7.38 -0.51
CA VAL A 94 11.25 7.35 0.67
C VAL A 94 11.00 6.08 1.49
N LEU A 95 9.74 5.76 1.80
CA LEU A 95 9.38 4.53 2.52
C LEU A 95 9.78 3.27 1.76
N TRP A 96 9.62 3.25 0.43
CA TRP A 96 9.99 2.11 -0.40
C TRP A 96 11.50 1.86 -0.40
N LEU A 97 12.30 2.92 -0.52
CA LEU A 97 13.77 2.81 -0.44
C LEU A 97 14.21 2.31 0.94
N GLU A 98 13.57 2.80 2.01
CA GLU A 98 13.82 2.31 3.36
C GLU A 98 13.45 0.82 3.50
N ALA A 99 12.33 0.39 2.92
CA ALA A 99 11.92 -1.01 2.91
C ALA A 99 12.94 -1.90 2.21
N CYS A 100 13.40 -1.52 1.01
CA CYS A 100 14.45 -2.26 0.29
C CYS A 100 15.77 -2.32 1.07
N SER A 101 16.13 -1.24 1.77
CA SER A 101 17.34 -1.18 2.60
C SER A 101 17.24 -2.08 3.83
N THR A 102 16.09 -2.07 4.52
CA THR A 102 15.85 -2.78 5.77
C THR A 102 15.59 -4.27 5.56
N LEU A 103 14.82 -4.63 4.53
CA LEU A 103 14.39 -6.00 4.26
C LEU A 103 15.28 -6.74 3.24
N GLY A 104 16.18 -6.01 2.56
CA GLY A 104 16.89 -6.47 1.37
C GLY A 104 16.05 -6.31 0.09
N GLU A 105 16.67 -6.42 -1.08
CA GLU A 105 15.96 -6.38 -2.37
C GLU A 105 15.15 -7.67 -2.60
N PHE A 106 14.01 -7.55 -3.29
CA PHE A 106 13.07 -8.63 -3.59
C PHE A 106 12.29 -8.39 -4.87
#